data_AF-A0A8I1SNX3-F1
#
_entry.id   AF-A0A8I1SNX3-F1
#
_cell.length_a   1.000
_cell.length_b   1.000
_cell.length_c   1.000
_cell.angle_alpha   90.00
_cell.angle_beta   90.00
_cell.angle_gamma   90.00
#
_symmetry.space_group_name_H-M   'P 1'
#
loop_
_entity.id
_entity.type
_entity.pdbx_description
1 polymer ?
#
loop_
_entity_poly.entity_id
_entity_poly.type
_entity_poly.pdbx_seq_one_letter_code
_entity_poly.pdbx_strand_id
1 'polypeptide(L)' 'RPGKVISGADITGATPFNMLTFSSKWFQLTESERTKIEDFLPIKRPLKSPPQDGAGYWTQDLCYSSNGVAMPRRTFRPY' A
#
# COMPACT_ATOMS: atom_id res chain seq x y z
N ARG A 1 6.80 -16.58 3.41
CA ARG A 1 7.77 -16.30 2.33
C ARG A 1 7.09 -15.40 1.30
N PRO A 2 7.82 -14.45 0.67
CA PRO A 2 7.26 -13.60 -0.39
C PRO A 2 6.94 -14.42 -1.65
N GLY A 3 6.18 -13.83 -2.58
CA GLY A 3 5.79 -14.44 -3.87
C GLY A 3 4.28 -14.67 -3.99
N LYS A 4 3.87 -15.68 -4.78
CA LYS A 4 2.45 -16.02 -5.03
C LYS A 4 1.66 -14.86 -5.66
N VAL A 5 2.28 -14.14 -6.60
CA VAL A 5 1.58 -13.12 -7.39
C VAL A 5 0.77 -13.83 -8.47
N ILE A 6 -0.47 -13.41 -8.68
CA ILE A 6 -1.34 -13.97 -9.72
C ILE A 6 -0.79 -13.55 -11.09
N SER A 7 -0.58 -14.51 -11.97
CA SER A 7 -0.22 -14.30 -13.36
C SER A 7 -1.45 -14.33 -14.27
N GLY A 8 -1.38 -13.67 -15.43
CA GLY A 8 -2.41 -13.78 -16.47
C GLY A 8 -3.66 -12.91 -16.26
N ALA A 9 -3.61 -11.93 -15.36
CA ALA A 9 -4.66 -10.92 -15.25
C ALA A 9 -4.59 -9.95 -16.44
N ASP A 10 -5.74 -9.62 -17.03
CA ASP A 10 -5.83 -8.56 -18.04
C ASP A 10 -5.63 -7.19 -17.37
N ILE A 11 -4.69 -6.42 -17.92
CA ILE A 11 -4.32 -5.07 -17.45
C ILE A 11 -4.54 -4.01 -18.54
N THR A 12 -5.27 -4.35 -19.61
CA THR A 12 -5.55 -3.44 -20.72
C THR A 12 -6.25 -2.18 -20.18
N GLY A 13 -5.67 -1.00 -20.45
CA GLY A 13 -6.16 0.29 -19.97
C GLY A 13 -5.76 0.66 -18.53
N ALA A 14 -5.10 -0.22 -17.79
CA ALA A 14 -4.57 0.10 -16.45
C ALA A 14 -3.18 0.74 -16.55
N THR A 15 -2.88 1.64 -15.61
CA THR A 15 -1.53 2.20 -15.41
C THR A 15 -1.04 1.82 -14.02
N PRO A 16 0.21 1.35 -13.86
CA PRO A 16 0.74 1.01 -12.54
C PRO A 16 0.82 2.27 -11.67
N PHE A 17 0.37 2.16 -10.42
CA PHE A 17 0.49 3.22 -9.43
C PHE A 17 0.75 2.63 -8.04
N ASN A 18 1.18 3.48 -7.11
CA ASN A 18 1.26 3.14 -5.70
C ASN A 18 0.56 4.23 -4.87
N MET A 19 0.05 3.82 -3.71
CA MET A 19 -0.56 4.74 -2.76
C MET A 19 -0.22 4.29 -1.34
N LEU A 20 -0.17 5.26 -0.43
CA LEU A 20 0.04 5.03 1.00
C LEU A 20 -1.03 5.77 1.78
N THR A 21 -1.74 5.04 2.63
CA THR A 21 -2.55 5.62 3.69
C THR A 21 -1.70 5.66 4.95
N PHE A 22 -1.48 6.86 5.49
CA PHE A 22 -0.70 7.01 6.71
C PHE A 22 -1.46 6.54 7.95
N SER A 23 -0.72 6.08 8.97
CA SER A 23 -1.29 5.64 10.25
C SER A 23 -1.72 6.84 11.10
N SER A 24 -2.53 6.60 12.13
CA SER A 24 -2.90 7.62 13.11
C SER A 24 -1.68 8.30 13.76
N LYS A 25 -0.63 7.52 14.06
CA LYS A 25 0.62 8.04 14.64
C LYS A 25 1.30 9.07 13.74
N TRP A 26 1.22 8.92 12.42
CA TRP A 26 1.76 9.92 11.48
C TRP A 26 1.07 11.27 11.63
N PHE A 27 -0.25 11.27 11.77
CA PHE A 27 -1.05 12.50 11.91
C PHE A 27 -0.90 13.17 13.28
N GLN A 28 -0.31 12.48 14.26
CA GLN A 28 0.02 13.04 15.58
C GLN A 28 1.39 13.72 15.62
N LEU A 29 2.23 13.54 14.60
CA LEU A 29 3.53 14.18 14.51
C LEU A 29 3.38 15.68 14.22
N THR A 30 4.28 16.48 14.79
CA THR A 30 4.44 17.88 14.41
C THR A 30 4.86 18.00 12.94
N GLU A 31 4.67 19.18 12.36
CA GLU A 31 5.13 19.46 11.00
C GLU A 31 6.65 19.23 10.87
N SER A 32 7.43 19.71 11.84
CA SER A 32 8.89 19.56 11.84
C SER A 32 9.36 18.10 11.85
N GLU A 33 8.65 17.22 12.57
CA GLU A 33 8.95 15.78 12.60
C GLU A 33 8.59 15.10 11.29
N ARG A 34 7.44 15.47 10.69
CA ARG A 34 7.04 14.96 9.37
C ARG A 34 8.03 15.38 8.30
N THR A 35 8.44 16.65 8.26
CA THR A 35 9.42 17.15 7.30
C THR A 35 10.74 16.39 7.40
N LYS A 36 11.25 16.17 8.62
CA LYS A 36 12.47 15.37 8.82
C LYS A 36 12.34 13.99 8.19
N ILE A 37 11.22 13.29 8.43
CA ILE A 37 11.00 11.95 7.85
C ILE A 37 10.92 12.05 6.32
N GLU A 38 10.14 12.99 5.78
CA GLU A 38 9.96 13.16 4.34
C GLU A 38 11.24 13.52 3.59
N ASP A 39 12.16 14.24 4.23
CA ASP A 39 13.46 14.59 3.65
C ASP A 39 14.43 13.40 3.56
N PHE A 40 14.23 12.35 4.38
CA PHE A 40 14.95 11.09 4.26
C PHE A 40 14.35 10.13 3.23
N LEU A 41 13.15 10.40 2.70
CA LEU A 41 12.50 9.50 1.76
C LEU A 41 13.03 9.69 0.34
N PRO A 42 13.18 8.60 -0.44
CA PRO A 42 13.61 8.69 -1.84
C PRO A 42 12.55 9.34 -2.74
N ILE A 43 11.28 9.35 -2.31
CA ILE A 43 10.16 9.99 -3.01
C ILE A 43 9.20 10.61 -1.99
N LYS A 44 8.70 11.82 -2.28
CA LYS A 44 7.61 12.44 -1.54
C LYS A 44 6.28 12.06 -2.20
N ARG A 45 5.35 11.47 -1.44
CA ARG A 45 4.06 11.02 -1.96
C ARG A 45 2.98 12.07 -1.69
N PRO A 46 2.22 12.51 -2.70
CA PRO A 46 1.11 13.43 -2.46
C PRO A 46 -0.02 12.72 -1.72
N LEU A 47 -0.70 13.45 -0.82
CA LEU A 47 -1.97 13.00 -0.24
C LEU A 47 -3.03 12.98 -1.36
N LYS A 48 -3.45 11.80 -1.76
CA LYS A 48 -4.52 11.60 -2.75
C LYS A 48 -5.52 10.58 -2.22
N SER A 49 -6.77 10.73 -2.65
CA SER A 49 -7.83 9.76 -2.34
C SER A 49 -7.56 8.41 -3.01
N PRO A 50 -7.95 7.30 -2.37
CA PRO A 50 -7.89 5.98 -2.97
C PRO A 50 -8.70 5.93 -4.27
N PRO A 51 -8.21 5.22 -5.31
CA PRO A 51 -9.06 4.85 -6.42
C PRO A 51 -10.14 3.87 -5.92
N GLN A 52 -11.21 3.76 -6.70
CA GLN A 52 -12.23 2.75 -6.46
C GLN A 52 -11.68 1.36 -6.84
N ASP A 53 -12.16 0.34 -6.14
CA ASP A 53 -11.91 -1.05 -6.53
C ASP A 53 -12.61 -1.34 -7.86
N GLY A 54 -12.00 -2.20 -8.68
CA GLY A 54 -12.59 -2.71 -9.91
C GLY A 54 -13.59 -3.84 -9.67
N ALA A 55 -13.99 -4.52 -10.75
CA ALA A 55 -14.84 -5.71 -10.67
C ALA A 55 -14.04 -6.92 -10.13
N GLY A 56 -14.20 -7.21 -8.84
CA GLY A 56 -13.51 -8.33 -8.19
C GLY A 56 -13.61 -8.26 -6.67
N TYR A 57 -12.68 -8.93 -5.98
CA TYR A 57 -12.65 -8.98 -4.52
C TYR A 57 -11.22 -9.06 -3.97
N TRP A 58 -11.05 -8.57 -2.74
CA TRP A 58 -9.77 -8.65 -2.02
C TRP A 58 -9.69 -9.93 -1.17
N THR A 59 -8.63 -10.71 -1.35
CA THR A 59 -8.32 -11.85 -0.47
C THR A 59 -7.07 -11.57 0.36
N GLN A 60 -7.07 -11.94 1.64
CA GLN A 60 -5.85 -11.94 2.44
C GLN A 60 -5.10 -13.25 2.22
N ASP A 61 -3.90 -13.18 1.64
CA ASP A 61 -3.19 -14.36 1.14
C ASP A 61 -1.86 -14.62 1.84
N LEU A 62 -1.24 -13.60 2.45
CA LEU A 62 -0.01 -13.70 3.23
C LEU A 62 -0.05 -12.77 4.45
N CYS A 63 0.83 -13.03 5.42
CA CYS A 63 1.15 -12.13 6.52
C CYS A 63 2.66 -12.18 6.76
N TYR A 64 3.29 -11.00 6.82
CA TYR A 64 4.72 -10.87 7.13
C TYR A 64 4.87 -10.33 8.54
N SER A 65 5.64 -10.99 9.39
CA SER A 65 5.82 -10.57 10.78
C SER A 65 7.30 -10.51 11.18
N SER A 66 7.63 -9.55 12.03
CA SER A 66 8.94 -9.37 12.66
C SER A 66 8.81 -8.49 13.89
N ASN A 67 9.57 -8.77 14.95
CA ASN A 67 9.66 -7.93 16.16
C ASN A 67 8.31 -7.48 16.74
N GLY A 68 7.33 -8.39 16.81
CA GLY A 68 6.00 -8.09 17.36
C GLY A 68 5.08 -7.26 16.45
N VAL A 69 5.49 -6.97 15.21
CA VAL A 69 4.69 -6.28 14.20
C VAL A 69 4.32 -7.25 13.09
N ALA A 70 3.10 -7.14 12.57
CA ALA A 70 2.59 -7.93 11.46
C ALA A 70 2.04 -7.03 10.35
N MET A 71 2.28 -7.43 9.11
CA MET A 71 1.80 -6.77 7.89
C MET A 71 1.01 -7.79 7.06
N PRO A 72 -0.33 -7.80 7.17
CA PRO A 72 -1.17 -8.65 6.32
C PRO A 72 -1.10 -8.15 4.87
N ARG A 73 -0.92 -9.08 3.93
CA ARG A 73 -1.02 -8.82 2.50
C ARG A 73 -2.39 -9.21 2.00
N ARG A 74 -3.02 -8.30 1.25
CA ARG A 74 -4.22 -8.56 0.49
C ARG A 74 -3.91 -8.42 -0.99
N THR A 75 -4.44 -9.33 -1.79
CA THR A 75 -4.32 -9.34 -3.25
C THR A 75 -5.73 -9.22 -3.84
N PHE A 76 -5.92 -8.26 -4.74
CA PHE A 76 -7.17 -8.12 -5.49
C PHE A 76 -7.28 -9.24 -6.54
N ARG A 77 -8.46 -9.83 -6.67
CA ARG A 77 -8.79 -10.87 -7.63
C ARG A 77 -9.93 -10.39 -8.52
N PRO A 78 -9.75 -10.32 -9.84
CA PRO A 78 -10.87 -10.09 -10.76
C PRO A 78 -11.86 -11.27 -10.70
N TYR A 79 -13.10 -11.02 -11.11
CA TYR A 79 -14.11 -12.07 -11.31
C TYR A 79 -13.77 -12.97 -12.49
#